data_AF-A0A949CPH0-F1
#
_entry.id   AF-A0A949CPH0-F1
#
_cell.length_a   1.000
_cell.length_b   1.000
_cell.length_c   1.000
_cell.angle_alpha   90.00
_cell.angle_beta   90.00
_cell.angle_gamma   90.00
#
_symmetry.space_group_name_H-M   'P 1'
#
loop_
_entity.id
_entity.type
_entity.pdbx_description
1 polymer ?
#
loop_
_entity_poly.entity_id
_entity_poly.type
_entity_poly.pdbx_seq_one_letter_code
_entity_poly.pdbx_strand_id
1 'polypeptide(L)'
;MLPTTSFQPTHLLVTRTKQVPVELIGGTKGFQVLSEHEWLHNRSAAFVFHPKLGFSCHGVPVVGYSLQPITADFVTPISVLQHAVV
;
A
#
# COMPACT_ATOMS: atom_id res chain seq x y z
N MET A 1 -26.58 5.16 3.55
CA MET A 1 -25.77 4.08 4.15
C MET A 1 -24.38 4.19 3.55
N LEU A 2 -23.39 4.65 4.31
CA LEU A 2 -21.98 4.61 3.88
C LEU A 2 -21.52 3.15 4.00
N PRO A 3 -20.91 2.55 2.98
CA PRO A 3 -20.38 1.19 3.13
C PRO A 3 -19.29 1.21 4.20
N THR A 4 -19.46 0.39 5.23
CA THR A 4 -18.52 0.14 6.34
C THR A 4 -17.33 -0.70 5.84
N THR A 5 -16.65 -0.27 4.80
CA THR A 5 -15.48 -0.99 4.27
C THR A 5 -14.26 -0.40 4.95
N SER A 6 -13.70 -1.06 5.95
CA SER A 6 -12.38 -0.69 6.49
C SER A 6 -11.32 -0.69 5.39
N PHE A 7 -10.24 0.07 5.56
CA PHE A 7 -9.06 -0.04 4.68
C PHE A 7 -8.54 -1.49 4.68
N GLN A 8 -8.40 -2.10 3.50
CA GLN A 8 -7.92 -3.48 3.34
C GLN A 8 -6.65 -3.49 2.48
N PRO A 9 -5.46 -3.38 3.10
CA PRO A 9 -4.23 -3.40 2.35
C PRO A 9 -4.02 -4.77 1.71
N THR A 10 -3.74 -4.77 0.41
CA THR A 10 -3.45 -6.00 -0.35
C THR A 10 -1.96 -6.17 -0.62
N HIS A 11 -1.20 -5.07 -0.57
CA HIS A 11 0.22 -5.04 -0.88
C HIS A 11 0.98 -4.12 0.08
N LEU A 12 2.29 -4.30 0.14
CA LEU A 12 3.23 -3.33 0.66
C LEU A 12 3.84 -2.57 -0.51
N LEU A 13 3.76 -1.23 -0.47
CA LEU A 13 4.59 -0.35 -1.27
C LEU A 13 5.96 -0.27 -0.61
N VAL A 14 6.93 -0.93 -1.22
CA VAL A 14 8.29 -1.08 -0.69
C VAL A 14 9.22 -0.10 -1.37
N THR A 15 9.92 0.67 -0.55
CA THR A 15 11.05 1.54 -0.93
C THR A 15 12.33 1.02 -0.27
N ARG A 16 13.46 1.69 -0.52
CA ARG A 16 14.73 1.34 0.14
C ARG A 16 14.67 1.41 1.68
N THR A 17 13.86 2.30 2.24
CA THR A 17 13.88 2.61 3.69
C THR A 17 12.56 2.35 4.39
N LYS A 18 11.47 2.12 3.65
CA LYS A 18 10.12 2.01 4.20
C LYS A 18 9.29 0.98 3.45
N GLN A 19 8.38 0.36 4.18
CA GLN A 19 7.29 -0.46 3.63
C GLN A 19 5.98 0.16 4.11
N VAL A 20 5.06 0.42 3.18
CA VAL A 20 3.78 1.07 3.48
C VAL A 20 2.65 0.16 3.01
N PRO A 21 1.72 -0.24 3.88
CA PRO A 21 0.52 -0.97 3.47
C PRO A 21 -0.32 -0.13 2.51
N VAL A 22 -0.68 -0.73 1.38
CA VAL A 22 -1.46 -0.09 0.32
C VAL A 22 -2.51 -1.06 -0.22
N GLU A 23 -3.63 -0.50 -0.63
CA GLU A 23 -4.66 -1.19 -1.39
C GLU A 23 -4.44 -0.91 -2.88
N LEU A 24 -4.32 -1.97 -3.69
CA LEU A 24 -4.31 -1.86 -5.13
C LEU A 24 -5.73 -1.91 -5.69
N ILE A 25 -6.16 -0.80 -6.29
CA ILE A 25 -7.47 -0.68 -6.92
C ILE A 25 -7.27 -0.72 -8.43
N GLY A 26 -7.90 -1.70 -9.08
CA GLY A 26 -7.85 -1.84 -10.54
C GLY A 26 -8.46 -0.63 -11.26
N GLY A 27 -7.76 -0.13 -12.27
CA GLY A 27 -8.22 0.92 -13.18
C GLY A 27 -8.03 0.55 -14.65
N THR A 28 -8.39 1.45 -15.56
CA THR A 28 -8.39 1.18 -17.02
C THR A 28 -7.01 0.97 -17.62
N LYS A 29 -5.96 1.57 -17.04
CA LYS A 29 -4.59 1.52 -17.58
C LYS A 29 -3.57 0.90 -16.63
N GLY A 30 -3.96 0.62 -15.39
CA GLY A 30 -3.07 0.21 -14.31
C GLY A 30 -3.82 0.17 -12.98
N PHE A 31 -3.07 0.18 -11.89
CA PHE A 31 -3.59 0.10 -10.53
C PHE A 31 -3.37 1.43 -9.82
N GLN A 32 -4.41 1.98 -9.21
CA GLN A 32 -4.24 3.03 -8.21
C GLN A 32 -3.66 2.38 -6.95
N VAL A 33 -2.66 3.02 -6.36
CA VAL A 33 -1.99 2.55 -5.15
C VAL A 33 -2.44 3.44 -4.00
N LEU A 34 -3.45 3.00 -3.28
CA LEU A 34 -4.10 3.77 -2.23
C LEU A 34 -3.50 3.44 -0.86
N SER A 35 -2.96 4.45 -0.18
CA SER A 35 -2.54 4.35 1.21
C SER A 35 -3.72 4.54 2.17
N GLU A 36 -3.57 4.08 3.41
CA GLU A 36 -4.58 4.30 4.46
C GLU A 36 -4.89 5.79 4.66
N HIS A 37 -3.86 6.65 4.61
CA HIS A 37 -4.04 8.09 4.75
C HIS A 37 -4.91 8.67 3.64
N GLU A 38 -4.72 8.25 2.39
CA GLU A 38 -5.54 8.71 1.27
C GLU A 38 -6.97 8.19 1.39
N TRP A 39 -7.13 6.93 1.81
CA TRP A 39 -8.44 6.31 2.07
C TRP A 39 -9.22 7.06 3.17
N LEU A 40 -8.61 7.30 4.34
CA LEU A 40 -9.22 7.97 5.48
C LEU A 40 -9.70 9.39 5.16
N HIS A 41 -8.98 10.10 4.29
CA HIS A 41 -9.27 11.49 3.93
C HIS A 41 -10.05 11.61 2.62
N ASN A 42 -10.52 10.48 2.04
CA ASN A 42 -11.19 10.43 0.74
C ASN A 42 -10.44 11.19 -0.36
N ARG A 43 -9.11 11.00 -0.41
CA ARG A 43 -8.23 11.62 -1.40
C ARG A 43 -7.98 10.66 -2.55
N SER A 44 -7.72 11.21 -3.73
CA SER A 44 -7.20 10.44 -4.86
C SER A 44 -5.84 9.85 -4.52
N ALA A 45 -5.60 8.60 -4.94
CA ALA A 45 -4.27 8.00 -4.87
C ALA A 45 -3.24 8.85 -5.61
N ALA A 46 -2.15 9.21 -4.93
CA ALA A 46 -1.03 9.92 -5.53
C ALA A 46 -0.24 8.99 -6.48
N PHE A 47 -0.15 7.71 -6.13
CA PHE A 47 0.59 6.71 -6.88
C PHE A 47 -0.28 5.88 -7.80
N VAL A 48 0.25 5.60 -8.99
CA VAL A 48 -0.32 4.67 -9.97
C VAL A 48 0.77 3.70 -10.42
N PHE A 49 0.45 2.42 -10.42
CA PHE A 49 1.31 1.36 -10.94
C PHE A 49 0.79 0.85 -12.29
N HIS A 50 1.65 0.90 -13.30
CA HIS A 50 1.41 0.34 -14.62
C HIS A 50 2.35 -0.85 -14.83
N PRO A 51 1.85 -2.09 -15.08
CA PRO A 51 2.71 -3.27 -15.18
C PRO A 51 3.86 -3.16 -16.21
N LYS A 52 3.68 -2.38 -17.28
CA LYS A 52 4.70 -2.17 -18.32
C LYS A 52 5.50 -0.88 -18.17
N LEU A 53 5.00 0.11 -17.42
CA LEU A 53 5.61 1.44 -17.33
C LEU A 53 6.20 1.73 -15.93
N GLY A 54 5.92 0.90 -14.94
CA GLY A 54 6.33 1.12 -13.55
C GLY A 54 5.41 2.08 -12.80
N PHE A 55 5.97 2.79 -11.84
CA PHE A 55 5.23 3.70 -10.97
C PHE A 55 5.24 5.12 -11.51
N SER A 56 4.14 5.82 -11.27
CA SER A 56 4.08 7.27 -11.36
C SER A 56 3.47 7.87 -10.09
N CYS A 57 3.94 9.04 -9.69
CA CYS A 57 3.38 9.85 -8.61
C CYS A 57 2.87 11.15 -9.22
N HIS A 58 1.56 11.41 -9.11
CA HIS A 58 0.89 12.54 -9.75
C HIS A 58 1.21 12.68 -11.25
N GLY A 59 1.31 11.55 -11.96
CA GLY A 59 1.62 11.51 -13.39
C GLY A 59 3.10 11.60 -13.76
N VAL A 60 4.00 11.81 -12.78
CA VAL A 60 5.45 11.83 -13.01
C VAL A 60 6.03 10.43 -12.78
N PRO A 61 6.76 9.83 -13.73
CA PRO A 61 7.41 8.54 -13.54
C PRO A 61 8.41 8.55 -12.39
N VAL A 62 8.38 7.52 -11.54
CA VAL A 62 9.27 7.39 -10.38
C VAL A 62 9.84 5.97 -10.29
N VAL A 63 11.02 5.85 -9.69
CA VAL A 63 11.77 4.60 -9.55
C VAL A 63 12.08 4.29 -8.08
N GLY A 64 12.52 3.06 -7.79
CA GLY A 64 12.87 2.64 -6.43
C GLY A 64 11.68 2.21 -5.57
N TYR A 65 10.52 2.02 -6.21
CA TYR A 65 9.31 1.48 -5.61
C TYR A 65 9.03 0.10 -6.16
N SER A 66 8.52 -0.80 -5.32
CA SER A 66 8.01 -2.10 -5.72
C SER A 66 6.76 -2.44 -4.92
N LEU A 67 5.93 -3.33 -5.46
CA LEU A 67 4.77 -3.87 -4.75
C LEU A 67 5.07 -5.30 -4.35
N GLN A 68 4.84 -5.59 -3.07
CA GLN A 68 4.92 -6.95 -2.53
C GLN A 68 3.53 -7.35 -2.03
N PRO A 69 2.93 -8.45 -2.51
CA PRO A 69 1.65 -8.92 -1.98
C PRO A 69 1.74 -9.21 -0.48
N ILE A 70 0.72 -8.81 0.28
CA ILE A 70 0.57 -9.25 1.67
C ILE A 70 -0.04 -10.64 1.62
N THR A 71 0.77 -11.68 1.84
CA THR A 71 0.25 -13.02 2.08
C THR A 71 -0.31 -13.10 3.51
N ALA A 72 -1.35 -13.92 3.70
CA ALA A 72 -2.01 -14.09 5.00
C ALA A 72 -1.06 -14.53 6.14
N ASP A 73 0.14 -15.00 5.80
CA ASP A 73 1.16 -15.46 6.73
C ASP A 73 1.99 -14.34 7.38
N PHE A 74 1.81 -13.07 6.96
CA PHE A 74 2.63 -11.93 7.44
C PHE A 74 2.04 -11.10 8.58
N VAL A 75 0.96 -11.55 9.24
CA VAL A 75 0.46 -10.88 10.45
C VAL A 75 1.13 -11.47 11.69
N THR A 76 2.42 -11.20 11.86
CA THR A 76 2.98 -11.10 13.22
C THR A 76 3.07 -9.62 13.57
N PRO A 77 2.18 -9.06 14.40
CA PRO A 77 2.41 -7.74 14.95
C PRO A 77 3.72 -7.76 15.72
N ILE A 78 4.71 -7.00 15.23
CA ILE A 78 5.95 -6.69 15.96
C ILE A 78 5.55 -5.74 17.11
N SER A 79 4.88 -6.27 18.12
CA SER A 79 4.60 -5.58 19.38
C SER A 79 4.58 -6.54 20.58
N VAL A 80 4.97 -7.80 20.40
CA VAL A 80 5.10 -8.76 21.52
C VAL A 80 6.51 -9.38 21.55
N LEU A 81 7.56 -8.56 21.57
CA LEU A 81 8.93 -8.99 21.89
C LEU A 81 9.69 -7.95 22.73
N GLN A 82 9.04 -7.29 23.69
CA GLN A 82 9.74 -6.43 24.67
C GLN A 82 9.35 -6.62 26.15
N HIS A 83 8.65 -7.69 26.54
CA HIS A 83 8.34 -7.93 27.97
C HIS A 83 8.68 -9.33 28.48
N ALA A 84 9.68 -10.00 27.91
CA ALA A 84 10.19 -11.25 28.47
C ALA A 84 11.72 -11.26 28.52
N VAL A 85 12.28 -10.44 29.40
CA VAL A 85 13.54 -10.78 30.08
C VAL A 85 13.28 -10.57 31.55
N VAL A 86 13.11 -11.70 32.24
CA VAL A 86 13.17 -11.85 33.70
C VAL A 86 14.62 -11.75 34.14
#